data_AF-A0A0P0V423-F1
#
_entry.id   AF-A0A0P0V423-F1
#
_cell.length_a   1.000
_cell.length_b   1.000
_cell.length_c   1.000
_cell.angle_alpha   90.00
_cell.angle_beta   90.00
_cell.angle_gamma   90.00
#
_symmetry.space_group_name_H-M   'P 1'
#
loop_
_entity.id
_entity.type
_entity.pdbx_description
1 polymer ?
#
loop_
_entity_poly.entity_id
_entity_poly.type
_entity_poly.pdbx_seq_one_letter_code
_entity_poly.pdbx_strand_id
1 'polypeptide(L)' 'MACLHDHSCEDHNCAADWSLFNHIDVPKVVALNESVAGSVKSVFKPWEQRLDTSGGFLESNEGDPELLVFIP' A
#
# COMPACT_ATOMS: atom_id res chain seq x y z
N MET A 1 -9.59 -22.76 -8.13
CA MET A 1 -8.90 -22.75 -9.42
C MET A 1 -7.86 -21.64 -9.37
N ALA A 2 -6.66 -21.95 -8.91
CA ALA A 2 -5.51 -21.04 -8.88
C ALA A 2 -4.43 -21.68 -9.77
N CYS A 3 -3.75 -20.86 -10.56
CA CYS A 3 -2.90 -21.29 -11.69
C CYS A 3 -1.84 -22.32 -11.29
N LEU A 4 -1.74 -23.41 -12.09
CA LEU A 4 -0.65 -24.39 -12.04
C LEU A 4 0.62 -23.77 -12.65
N HIS A 5 1.47 -23.22 -11.79
CA HIS A 5 2.88 -22.99 -12.06
C HIS A 5 3.62 -23.35 -10.79
N ASP A 6 4.60 -24.25 -10.92
CA ASP A 6 5.53 -24.72 -9.91
C ASP A 6 6.32 -23.55 -9.30
N HIS A 7 5.73 -22.87 -8.34
CA HIS A 7 6.43 -21.91 -7.50
C HIS A 7 7.10 -22.69 -6.37
N SER A 8 8.34 -23.12 -6.59
CA SER A 8 9.24 -23.49 -5.49
C SER A 8 9.56 -22.21 -4.70
N CYS A 9 8.62 -21.81 -3.82
CA CYS A 9 8.76 -20.64 -2.94
C CYS A 9 9.63 -20.96 -1.71
N GLU A 10 10.22 -22.15 -1.64
CA GLU A 10 10.96 -22.62 -0.47
C GLU A 10 12.31 -21.90 -0.33
N ASP A 11 12.88 -21.35 -1.42
CA ASP A 11 14.18 -20.67 -1.42
C ASP A 11 14.08 -19.12 -1.49
N HIS A 12 12.90 -18.57 -1.81
CA HIS A 12 12.70 -17.12 -2.00
C HIS A 12 11.37 -16.62 -1.44
N ASN A 13 11.39 -15.48 -0.74
CA ASN A 13 10.17 -14.83 -0.24
C ASN A 13 9.52 -14.02 -1.37
N CYS A 14 8.99 -14.72 -2.38
CA CYS A 14 8.53 -14.21 -3.67
C CYS A 14 7.61 -12.97 -3.60
N ALA A 15 6.88 -12.78 -2.51
CA ALA A 15 5.98 -11.64 -2.35
C ALA A 15 6.63 -10.42 -1.68
N ALA A 16 7.63 -10.63 -0.81
CA ALA A 16 8.37 -9.54 -0.17
C ALA A 16 9.46 -8.98 -1.08
N ASP A 17 10.17 -9.86 -1.81
CA ASP A 17 11.27 -9.48 -2.72
C ASP A 17 10.79 -8.68 -3.94
N TRP A 18 9.52 -8.80 -4.31
CA TRP A 18 8.92 -8.10 -5.46
C TRP A 18 8.07 -6.89 -5.06
N SER A 19 8.02 -6.57 -3.76
CA SER A 19 7.26 -5.42 -3.29
C SER A 19 7.98 -4.11 -3.65
N LEU A 20 7.25 -3.20 -4.30
CA LEU A 20 7.74 -1.84 -4.55
C LEU A 20 7.79 -0.97 -3.29
N PHE A 21 7.31 -1.46 -2.15
CA PHE A 21 7.24 -0.72 -0.89
C PHE A 21 8.59 -0.08 -0.51
N ASN A 22 9.69 -0.80 -0.71
CA ASN A 22 11.05 -0.31 -0.41
C ASN A 22 11.52 0.83 -1.33
N HIS A 23 10.83 1.09 -2.43
CA HIS A 23 11.13 2.15 -3.40
C HIS A 23 10.24 3.39 -3.22
N ILE A 24 9.27 3.35 -2.30
CA ILE A 24 8.36 4.47 -2.04
C ILE A 24 9.01 5.44 -1.06
N ASP A 25 9.18 6.70 -1.47
CA ASP A 25 9.55 7.79 -0.54
C ASP A 25 8.30 8.27 0.22
N VAL A 26 7.86 7.47 1.21
CA VAL A 26 6.62 7.68 1.99
C VAL A 26 6.51 9.12 2.56
N PRO A 27 7.57 9.73 3.11
CA PRO A 27 7.52 11.13 3.56
C PRO A 27 7.07 12.14 2.50
N LYS A 28 7.36 11.87 1.22
CA LYS A 28 7.03 12.75 0.09
C LYS A 28 5.75 12.35 -0.66
N VAL A 29 5.11 11.24 -0.29
CA VAL A 29 3.80 10.89 -0.83
C VAL A 29 2.78 11.96 -0.43
N VAL A 30 1.97 12.37 -1.40
CA VAL A 30 0.87 13.32 -1.20
C VAL A 30 -0.42 12.73 -1.77
N ALA A 31 -1.55 13.10 -1.17
CA ALA A 31 -2.87 12.76 -1.67
C ALA A 31 -3.71 14.03 -1.88
N LEU A 32 -4.58 13.98 -2.88
CA LEU A 32 -5.67 14.92 -3.06
C LEU A 32 -6.98 14.23 -2.67
N ASN A 33 -7.94 15.03 -2.23
CA ASN A 33 -9.26 14.59 -1.77
C ASN A 33 -9.25 13.67 -0.52
N GLU A 34 -8.15 13.63 0.23
CA GLU A 34 -8.14 12.94 1.52
C GLU A 34 -8.96 13.72 2.57
N SER A 35 -9.76 12.99 3.36
CA SER A 35 -10.57 13.53 4.47
C SER A 35 -9.67 14.16 5.54
N VAL A 36 -8.53 13.53 5.82
CA VAL A 36 -7.53 14.01 6.78
C VAL A 36 -6.19 14.21 6.07
N ALA A 37 -5.68 15.43 6.05
CA ALA A 37 -4.41 15.76 5.40
C ALA A 37 -3.23 14.93 5.95
N GLY A 38 -2.49 14.30 5.05
CA GLY A 38 -1.34 13.44 5.36
C GLY A 38 -1.70 12.01 5.80
N SER A 39 -2.99 11.65 5.84
CA SER A 39 -3.44 10.29 6.21
C SER A 39 -2.95 9.22 5.23
N VAL A 40 -2.70 9.61 3.97
CA VAL A 40 -2.14 8.74 2.92
C VAL A 40 -0.83 8.06 3.33
N LYS A 41 -0.04 8.67 4.22
CA LYS A 41 1.24 8.10 4.66
C LYS A 41 1.06 6.90 5.59
N SER A 42 -0.13 6.71 6.16
CA SER A 42 -0.43 5.65 7.13
C SER A 42 -0.86 4.32 6.50
N VAL A 43 -1.17 4.31 5.19
CA VAL A 43 -1.72 3.13 4.50
C VAL A 43 -0.66 2.30 3.77
N PHE A 44 0.56 2.81 3.60
CA PHE A 44 1.65 2.03 3.01
C PHE A 44 2.27 1.12 4.07
N LYS A 45 2.23 -0.20 3.81
CA LYS A 45 2.74 -1.22 4.74
C LYS A 45 3.61 -2.24 4.01
N PRO A 46 4.62 -2.82 4.69
CA PRO A 46 5.36 -3.95 4.16
C PRO A 46 4.42 -5.17 4.00
N TRP A 47 4.79 -6.10 3.11
CA TRP A 47 3.98 -7.28 2.78
C TRP A 47 3.56 -8.11 4.00
N GLU A 48 4.42 -8.21 5.01
CA GLU A 48 4.15 -8.96 6.24
C GLU A 48 3.02 -8.36 7.08
N GLN A 49 2.76 -7.05 6.93
CA GLN A 49 1.71 -6.33 7.64
C GLN A 49 0.48 -6.07 6.78
N ARG A 50 0.37 -6.69 5.59
CA ARG A 50 -0.75 -6.44 4.65
C ARG A 50 -2.14 -6.75 5.21
N LEU A 51 -2.22 -7.64 6.20
CA LEU A 51 -3.47 -8.02 6.87
C LEU A 51 -3.71 -7.27 8.18
N ASP A 52 -2.75 -6.45 8.61
CA ASP A 52 -2.95 -5.59 9.77
C ASP A 52 -3.94 -4.48 9.43
N THR A 53 -5.06 -4.44 10.15
CA THR A 53 -6.09 -3.39 10.05
C THR A 53 -6.09 -2.47 11.26
N SER A 54 -5.14 -2.64 12.18
CA SER A 54 -5.05 -1.84 13.41
C SER A 54 -4.44 -0.45 13.18
N GLY A 55 -3.69 -0.29 12.08
CA GLY A 55 -3.11 0.99 11.66
C GLY A 55 -4.11 2.04 11.17
N GLY A 56 -3.58 3.16 10.67
CA GLY A 56 -4.37 4.24 10.10
C GLY A 56 -5.11 3.86 8.81
N PHE A 57 -6.10 4.67 8.46
CA PHE A 57 -6.89 4.55 7.23
C PHE A 57 -6.80 5.82 6.39
N LEU A 58 -6.98 5.67 5.09
CA LEU A 58 -7.13 6.76 4.14
C LEU A 58 -8.58 6.75 3.67
N GLU A 59 -9.25 7.89 3.83
CA GLU A 59 -10.66 8.06 3.44
C GLU A 59 -10.78 9.29 2.55
N SER A 60 -11.70 9.23 1.58
CA SER A 60 -12.06 10.36 0.73
C SER A 60 -12.83 11.40 1.54
N ASN A 61 -12.70 12.69 1.18
CA ASN A 61 -13.50 13.74 1.80
C ASN A 61 -14.99 13.63 1.41
N GLU A 62 -15.87 14.35 2.11
CA GLU A 62 -17.32 14.30 1.87
C GLU A 62 -17.76 14.84 0.50
N GLY A 63 -16.91 15.61 -0.18
CA GLY A 63 -17.24 16.30 -1.43
C GLY A 63 -16.85 15.52 -2.69
N ASP A 64 -15.94 14.56 -2.57
CA ASP A 64 -15.40 13.81 -3.71
C ASP A 64 -15.00 12.39 -3.26
N PRO A 65 -15.63 11.32 -3.80
CA PRO A 65 -15.25 9.96 -3.48
C PRO A 65 -13.92 9.52 -4.11
N GLU A 66 -13.41 10.23 -5.11
CA GLU A 66 -12.18 9.88 -5.82
C GLU A 66 -10.94 10.37 -5.05
N LEU A 67 -10.02 9.44 -4.76
CA LEU A 67 -8.72 9.72 -4.13
C LEU A 67 -7.61 9.69 -5.17
N LEU A 68 -6.78 10.73 -5.21
CA LEU A 68 -5.61 10.80 -6.08
C LEU A 68 -4.35 10.76 -5.21
N VAL A 69 -3.53 9.72 -5.38
CA VAL A 69 -2.29 9.53 -4.63
C VAL A 69 -1.10 9.70 -5.56
N PHE A 70 -0.18 10.60 -5.20
CA PHE A 70 1.07 10.83 -5.92
C PHE A 70 2.23 10.20 -5.16
N ILE A 71 2.89 9.24 -5.80
CA ILE A 71 4.08 8.56 -5.31
C ILE A 71 5.27 9.04 -6.16
N PRO A 72 6.24 9.79 -5.58
CA PRO A 72 7.41 10.28 -6.29
C PRO A 72 8.44 9.20 -6.59
#